data_AF-A0A7S3IBI4-F1
#
_entry.id   AF-A0A7S3IBI4-F1
#
_cell.length_a   1.000
_cell.length_b   1.000
_cell.length_c   1.000
_cell.angle_alpha   90.00
_cell.angle_beta   90.00
_cell.angle_gamma   90.00
#
_symmetry.space_group_name_H-M   'P 1'
#
loop_
_entity.id
_entity.type
_entity.pdbx_description
1 polymer ?
#
loop_
_entity_poly.entity_id
_entity_poly.type
_entity_poly.pdbx_seq_one_letter_code
_entity_poly.pdbx_strand_id
1 'polypeptide(L)'
;MQRFAPDSVLGTEQLESLLELKSLLLLNKRYFSLESKTYKHTLESKDGVITARAYLDDQLVSEVATRSFFNSRFGAAALVLEHYNKALFWKWLSQHKSYLSSKLES
;
A
#
# COMPACT_ATOMS: atom_id res chain seq x y z
N MET A 1 -16.42 14.22 -10.08
CA MET A 1 -16.13 12.78 -10.05
C MET A 1 -15.17 12.48 -11.20
N GLN A 2 -13.85 12.52 -10.95
CA GLN A 2 -12.87 12.10 -11.96
C GLN A 2 -12.96 10.58 -12.11
N ARG A 3 -13.25 10.14 -13.34
CA ARG A 3 -13.15 8.74 -13.74
C ARG A 3 -11.69 8.31 -13.65
N PHE A 4 -11.42 7.25 -12.90
CA PHE A 4 -10.15 6.53 -12.93
C PHE A 4 -9.85 6.10 -14.37
N ALA A 5 -8.66 6.45 -14.86
CA ALA A 5 -8.16 5.97 -16.14
C ALA A 5 -8.00 4.43 -16.05
N PRO A 6 -8.62 3.63 -16.95
CA PRO A 6 -8.51 2.17 -16.92
C PRO A 6 -7.13 1.63 -17.33
N ASP A 7 -6.22 2.47 -17.79
CA ASP A 7 -4.96 2.04 -18.38
C ASP A 7 -3.80 2.66 -17.62
N SER A 8 -3.35 2.01 -16.54
CA SER A 8 -1.97 2.25 -16.14
C SER A 8 -1.10 1.73 -17.28
N VAL A 9 -0.34 2.61 -17.94
CA VAL A 9 0.64 2.29 -19.00
C VAL A 9 1.84 1.57 -18.38
N LEU A 10 1.58 0.57 -17.53
CA LEU A 10 2.61 -0.29 -16.98
C LEU A 10 2.87 -1.36 -18.03
N GLY A 11 4.07 -1.37 -18.58
CA GLY A 11 4.52 -2.52 -19.36
C GLY A 11 4.44 -3.80 -18.53
N THR A 12 4.24 -4.94 -19.17
CA THR A 12 4.11 -6.26 -18.50
C THR A 12 5.23 -6.51 -17.49
N GLU A 13 6.47 -6.20 -17.85
CA GLU A 13 7.64 -6.34 -16.97
C GLU A 13 7.57 -5.46 -15.71
N GLN A 14 7.05 -4.23 -15.83
CA GLN A 14 6.90 -3.33 -14.69
C GLN A 14 5.82 -3.86 -13.73
N LEU A 15 4.70 -4.35 -14.28
CA LEU A 15 3.63 -4.94 -13.49
C LEU A 15 4.12 -6.18 -12.73
N GLU A 16 4.85 -7.07 -13.39
CA GLU A 16 5.46 -8.25 -12.75
C GLU A 16 6.43 -7.85 -11.64
N SER A 17 7.31 -6.89 -11.90
CA SER A 17 8.26 -6.40 -10.89
C SER A 17 7.59 -5.76 -9.66
N LEU A 18 6.40 -5.16 -9.81
CA LEU A 18 5.62 -4.64 -8.70
C LEU A 18 4.97 -5.76 -7.89
N LEU A 19 4.47 -6.78 -8.59
CA LEU A 19 3.79 -7.93 -8.01
C LEU A 19 4.73 -8.84 -7.22
N GLU A 20 6.03 -8.87 -7.54
CA GLU A 20 7.04 -9.60 -6.77
C GLU A 20 7.31 -9.01 -5.37
N LEU A 21 6.98 -7.73 -5.14
CA LEU A 21 7.29 -7.04 -3.89
C LEU A 21 6.41 -7.53 -2.74
N LYS A 22 6.94 -8.37 -1.85
CA LYS A 22 6.23 -8.85 -0.64
C LYS A 22 5.82 -7.75 0.35
N SER A 23 6.41 -6.56 0.26
CA SER A 23 6.05 -5.43 1.11
C SER A 23 5.11 -4.50 0.39
N LEU A 24 3.87 -4.40 0.86
CA LEU A 24 2.88 -3.46 0.32
C LEU A 24 3.35 -2.00 0.41
N LEU A 25 4.21 -1.67 1.38
CA LEU A 25 4.84 -0.35 1.46
C LEU A 25 5.79 -0.11 0.27
N LEU A 26 6.65 -1.08 -0.06
CA LEU A 26 7.58 -0.97 -1.18
C LEU A 26 6.83 -0.94 -2.51
N LEU A 27 5.76 -1.73 -2.63
CA LEU A 27 4.89 -1.69 -3.79
C LEU A 27 4.30 -0.31 -4.00
N ASN A 28 3.68 0.29 -2.97
CA ASN A 28 3.15 1.66 -3.06
C ASN A 28 4.24 2.66 -3.47
N LYS A 29 5.42 2.62 -2.82
CA LYS A 29 6.56 3.50 -3.19
C LYS A 29 6.92 3.39 -4.65
N ARG A 30 7.08 2.17 -5.17
CA ARG A 30 7.50 1.95 -6.57
C ARG A 30 6.39 2.31 -7.55
N TYR A 31 5.15 1.92 -7.26
CA TYR A 31 3.99 2.26 -8.08
C TYR A 31 3.82 3.78 -8.23
N PHE A 32 3.79 4.51 -7.13
CA PHE A 32 3.62 5.97 -7.19
C PHE A 32 4.83 6.70 -7.79
N SER A 33 6.04 6.16 -7.64
CA SER A 33 7.21 6.69 -8.36
C SER A 33 7.07 6.57 -9.87
N LEU A 34 6.47 5.49 -10.39
CA LEU A 34 6.19 5.33 -11.83
C LEU A 34 5.12 6.33 -12.31
N GLU A 35 4.20 6.68 -11.42
CA GLU A 35 3.18 7.74 -11.63
C GLU A 35 3.73 9.16 -11.39
N SER A 36 5.05 9.33 -11.22
CA SER A 36 5.71 10.61 -10.90
C SER A 36 5.20 11.30 -9.63
N LYS A 37 4.78 10.51 -8.62
CA LYS A 37 4.33 10.98 -7.30
C LYS A 37 5.26 10.52 -6.19
N THR A 38 5.33 11.31 -5.12
CA THR A 38 6.12 10.98 -3.92
C THR A 38 5.25 10.30 -2.88
N TYR A 39 5.48 9.01 -2.63
CA TYR A 39 4.80 8.28 -1.55
C TYR A 39 5.64 8.19 -0.29
N LYS A 40 5.10 8.69 0.83
CA LYS A 40 5.71 8.64 2.15
C LYS A 40 4.80 7.91 3.12
N HIS A 41 5.40 7.20 4.07
CA HIS A 41 4.67 6.55 5.14
C HIS A 41 5.39 6.80 6.46
N THR A 42 4.65 7.20 7.48
CA THR A 42 5.17 7.42 8.84
C THR A 42 4.48 6.49 9.82
N LEU A 43 5.15 6.21 10.93
CA LEU A 43 4.62 5.43 12.04
C LEU A 43 4.89 6.20 13.32
N GLU A 44 3.88 6.29 14.18
CA GLU A 44 3.95 6.89 15.49
C GLU A 44 3.37 5.88 16.50
N SER A 45 3.98 5.80 17.69
CA SER A 45 3.48 5.00 18.80
C SER A 45 3.21 5.91 19.98
N LYS A 46 1.98 5.92 20.47
CA LYS A 46 1.56 6.72 21.62
C LYS A 46 0.54 5.94 22.44
N ASP A 47 0.76 5.83 23.74
CA ASP A 47 -0.17 5.18 24.69
C ASP A 47 -0.61 3.77 24.27
N GLY A 48 0.31 2.99 23.69
CA GLY A 48 0.05 1.63 23.21
C GLY A 48 -0.76 1.56 21.89
N VAL A 49 -1.01 2.70 21.25
CA VAL A 49 -1.62 2.80 19.93
C VAL A 49 -0.54 3.14 18.91
N ILE A 50 -0.48 2.32 17.85
CA ILE A 50 0.36 2.55 16.68
C ILE A 50 -0.48 3.23 15.60
N THR A 51 -0.10 4.45 15.23
CA THR A 51 -0.72 5.20 14.15
C THR A 51 0.19 5.22 12.93
N ALA A 52 -0.30 4.66 11.84
CA ALA A 52 0.32 4.70 10.52
C ALA A 52 -0.34 5.78 9.68
N ARG A 53 0.47 6.62 9.03
CA ARG A 53 -0.01 7.64 8.08
C ARG A 53 0.69 7.48 6.75
N ALA A 54 -0.05 7.56 5.67
CA ALA A 54 0.46 7.53 4.31
C ALA A 54 0.17 8.86 3.62
N TYR A 55 1.16 9.36 2.89
CA TYR A 55 1.12 10.65 2.21
C TYR A 55 1.48 10.45 0.73
N LEU A 56 0.79 11.20 -0.13
CA LEU A 56 1.13 11.37 -1.55
C LEU A 56 1.36 12.84 -1.82
N ASP A 57 2.55 13.18 -2.30
CA ASP A 57 2.97 14.57 -2.55
C ASP A 57 2.70 15.47 -1.33
N ASP A 58 3.14 14.96 -0.17
CA ASP A 58 2.96 15.56 1.17
C ASP A 58 1.51 15.73 1.65
N GLN A 59 0.51 15.30 0.88
CA GLN A 59 -0.89 15.26 1.31
C GLN A 59 -1.22 13.95 2.02
N LEU A 60 -1.83 14.03 3.20
CA LEU A 60 -2.31 12.85 3.93
C LEU A 60 -3.44 12.17 3.13
N VAL A 61 -3.26 10.91 2.77
CA VAL A 61 -4.23 10.13 1.99
C VAL A 61 -4.77 8.92 2.73
N SER A 62 -4.09 8.46 3.79
CA SER A 62 -4.60 7.40 4.66
C SER A 62 -4.01 7.51 6.06
N GLU A 63 -4.82 7.18 7.05
CA GLU A 63 -4.42 7.03 8.45
C GLU A 63 -5.08 5.78 9.04
N VAL A 64 -4.31 4.95 9.74
CA VAL A 64 -4.81 3.76 10.45
C VAL A 64 -4.14 3.68 11.82
N ALA A 65 -4.97 3.61 12.86
CA ALA A 65 -4.54 3.47 14.24
C ALA A 65 -5.01 2.14 14.82
N THR A 66 -4.08 1.31 15.29
CA THR A 66 -4.35 0.01 15.92
C THR A 66 -3.34 -0.28 17.01
N ARG A 67 -3.52 -1.36 17.77
CA ARG A 67 -2.53 -1.82 18.75
C ARG A 67 -1.41 -2.69 18.14
N SER A 68 -1.43 -2.94 16.83
CA SER A 68 -0.45 -3.78 16.14
C SER A 68 0.34 -2.98 15.10
N PHE A 69 1.68 -3.02 15.21
CA PHE A 69 2.57 -2.40 14.23
C PHE A 69 2.30 -2.90 12.81
N PHE A 70 2.09 -4.21 12.66
CA PHE A 70 1.81 -4.80 11.37
C PHE A 70 0.48 -4.31 10.82
N ASN A 71 -0.60 -4.38 11.62
CA ASN A 71 -1.94 -4.00 11.16
C ASN A 71 -2.03 -2.52 10.80
N SER A 72 -1.44 -1.62 11.61
CA SER A 72 -1.45 -0.19 11.29
C SER A 72 -0.71 0.08 9.98
N ARG A 73 0.52 -0.43 9.84
CA ARG A 73 1.34 -0.22 8.64
C ARG A 73 0.70 -0.84 7.39
N PHE A 74 0.24 -2.08 7.50
CA PHE A 74 -0.41 -2.78 6.40
C PHE A 74 -1.70 -2.07 6.00
N GLY A 75 -2.55 -1.75 6.97
CA GLY A 75 -3.84 -1.09 6.75
C GLY A 75 -3.70 0.25 6.02
N ALA A 76 -2.81 1.13 6.48
CA ALA A 76 -2.60 2.42 5.83
C ALA A 76 -2.08 2.26 4.39
N ALA A 77 -1.15 1.34 4.15
CA ALA A 77 -0.66 1.05 2.80
C ALA A 77 -1.71 0.38 1.89
N ALA A 78 -2.56 -0.48 2.45
CA ALA A 78 -3.63 -1.18 1.73
C ALA A 78 -4.72 -0.21 1.29
N LEU A 79 -5.19 0.67 2.18
CA LEU A 79 -6.21 1.67 1.84
C LEU A 79 -5.76 2.58 0.70
N VAL A 80 -4.48 2.99 0.67
CA VAL A 80 -3.96 3.80 -0.44
C VAL A 80 -3.99 3.00 -1.74
N LEU A 81 -3.37 1.82 -1.80
CA LEU A 81 -3.30 1.10 -3.06
C LEU A 81 -4.67 0.64 -3.55
N GLU A 82 -5.55 0.21 -2.65
CA GLU A 82 -6.93 -0.14 -2.99
C GLU A 82 -7.68 1.04 -3.59
N HIS A 83 -7.51 2.24 -3.04
CA HIS A 83 -8.14 3.45 -3.56
C HIS A 83 -7.60 3.85 -4.93
N TYR A 84 -6.28 3.89 -5.10
CA TYR A 84 -5.65 4.43 -6.32
C TYR A 84 -5.48 3.40 -7.45
N ASN A 85 -5.31 2.11 -7.13
CA ASN A 85 -5.21 1.04 -8.10
C ASN A 85 -5.75 -0.28 -7.52
N LYS A 86 -7.08 -0.37 -7.44
CA LYS A 86 -7.80 -1.53 -6.92
C LYS A 86 -7.38 -2.83 -7.60
N ALA A 87 -7.21 -2.84 -8.92
CA ALA A 87 -6.84 -4.04 -9.66
C ALA A 87 -5.45 -4.57 -9.25
N LEU A 88 -4.46 -3.70 -9.15
CA LEU A 88 -3.11 -4.05 -8.69
C LEU A 88 -3.14 -4.56 -7.24
N PHE A 89 -3.90 -3.89 -6.36
CA PHE A 89 -4.05 -4.33 -4.97
C PHE A 89 -4.60 -5.75 -4.87
N TRP A 90 -5.71 -6.06 -5.55
CA TRP A 90 -6.31 -7.40 -5.50
C TRP A 90 -5.43 -8.48 -6.13
N LYS A 91 -4.71 -8.15 -7.21
CA LYS A 91 -3.76 -9.07 -7.84
C LYS A 91 -2.57 -9.36 -6.92
N TRP A 92 -2.06 -8.33 -6.24
CA TRP A 92 -1.01 -8.51 -5.24
C TRP A 92 -1.51 -9.34 -4.05
N LEU A 93 -2.70 -9.03 -3.53
CA LEU A 93 -3.28 -9.73 -2.38
C LEU A 93 -3.47 -11.23 -2.66
N SER A 94 -3.92 -11.60 -3.86
CA SER A 94 -4.11 -13.00 -4.22
C SER A 94 -2.79 -13.77 -4.30
N GLN A 95 -1.72 -13.14 -4.81
CA GLN A 95 -0.39 -13.75 -4.90
C GLN A 95 0.29 -13.90 -3.53
N HIS A 96 0.07 -12.96 -2.61
CA HIS A 96 0.74 -12.92 -1.30
C HIS A 96 -0.14 -13.41 -0.14
N LYS A 97 -1.28 -14.04 -0.43
CA LYS A 97 -2.25 -14.51 0.58
C LYS A 97 -1.61 -15.39 1.66
N SER A 98 -0.80 -16.38 1.26
CA SER A 98 -0.14 -17.30 2.19
C SER A 98 0.82 -16.58 3.15
N TYR A 99 1.61 -15.63 2.63
CA TYR A 99 2.49 -14.79 3.44
C TYR A 99 1.69 -13.97 4.46
N LEU A 100 0.59 -13.35 4.04
CA LEU A 100 -0.25 -12.53 4.92
C LEU A 100 -0.91 -13.36 6.02
N SER A 101 -1.41 -14.56 5.71
CA SER A 101 -1.97 -15.47 6.72
C SER A 101 -0.97 -15.76 7.85
N SER A 102 0.29 -16.06 7.52
CA SER A 102 1.32 -16.31 8.53
C SER A 102 1.62 -15.12 9.45
N LYS A 103 1.33 -13.88 9.02
CA LYS A 103 1.54 -12.65 9.80
C LYS A 103 0.36 -12.29 10.69
N LEU A 104 -0.81 -12.89 10.47
CA LEU A 104 -2.02 -12.68 11.28
C LEU A 104 -2.16 -13.74 12.40
N GLU A 105 -1.49 -14.88 12.25
CA GLU A 105 -1.46 -15.97 13.23
C GLU A 105 -0.35 -15.81 14.29
N SER A 106 0.48 -14.77 14.19
CA SER A 106 1.59 -14.46 15.11
C SER A 106 1.28 -13.27 16.01
#